data_AF-A0A956K767-F1
#
_entry.id   AF-A0A956K767-F1
#
_cell.length_a   1.000
_cell.length_b   1.000
_cell.length_c   1.000
_cell.angle_alpha   90.00
_cell.angle_beta   90.00
_cell.angle_gamma   90.00
#
_symmetry.space_group_name_H-M   'P 1'
#
loop_
_entity.id
_entity.type
_entity.pdbx_description
1 polymer ?
#
loop_
_entity_poly.entity_id
_entity_poly.type
_entity_poly.pdbx_seq_one_letter_code
_entity_poly.pdbx_strand_id
1 'polypeptide(L)' 'DPGLVHSELAKALPEHHVPLHEHIARGARSFADCGLDQAYCGDPAQASAAEGEASYEALAAIVVDAVVEALSPA' A
#
# COMPACT_ATOMS: atom_id res chain seq x y z
N ASP A 1 -9.20 -2.45 10.05
CA ASP A 1 -10.64 -2.39 10.35
C ASP A 1 -11.41 -2.25 9.04
N PRO A 2 -12.18 -3.28 8.62
CA PRO A 2 -12.99 -3.22 7.40
C PRO A 2 -14.04 -2.10 7.41
N GLY A 3 -14.53 -1.69 8.59
CA GLY A 3 -15.56 -0.64 8.72
C GLY A 3 -15.09 0.75 8.30
N LEU A 4 -13.78 0.94 8.15
CA LEU A 4 -13.17 2.19 7.67
C LEU A 4 -13.03 2.25 6.14
N VAL A 5 -13.36 1.15 5.44
CA VAL A 5 -13.22 1.06 3.99
C VAL A 5 -14.57 1.30 3.33
N HIS A 6 -14.64 2.31 2.47
CA HIS A 6 -15.80 2.51 1.59
C HIS A 6 -15.73 1.53 0.40
N SER A 7 -16.05 0.26 0.64
CA SER A 7 -15.84 -0.83 -0.32
C SER A 7 -16.51 -0.61 -1.68
N GLU A 8 -17.72 -0.03 -1.69
CA GLU A 8 -18.43 0.26 -2.94
C GLU A 8 -17.74 1.37 -3.75
N LEU A 9 -17.13 2.34 -3.07
CA LEU A 9 -16.30 3.36 -3.73
C LEU A 9 -15.02 2.73 -4.27
N ALA A 10 -14.32 1.92 -3.47
CA ALA A 10 -13.08 1.27 -3.89
C ALA A 10 -13.27 0.38 -5.13
N LYS A 11 -14.36 -0.40 -5.19
CA LYS A 11 -14.72 -1.23 -6.36
C LYS A 11 -14.99 -0.42 -7.63
N ALA A 12 -15.39 0.84 -7.50
CA ALA A 12 -15.72 1.70 -8.63
C ALA A 12 -14.50 2.49 -9.13
N LEU A 13 -13.38 2.51 -8.40
CA LEU A 13 -12.17 3.21 -8.81
C LEU A 13 -11.46 2.43 -9.92
N PRO A 14 -11.05 3.10 -11.02
CA PRO A 14 -10.24 2.46 -12.04
C PRO A 14 -8.82 2.23 -11.51
N GLU A 15 -8.18 1.18 -12.02
CA GLU A 15 -6.75 0.96 -11.86
C GLU A 15 -5.96 2.19 -12.34
N HIS A 16 -5.01 2.65 -11.53
CA HIS A 16 -4.23 3.86 -11.80
C HIS A 16 -2.76 3.66 -11.49
N HIS A 17 -1.92 3.61 -12.51
CA HIS A 17 -0.48 3.46 -12.37
C HIS A 17 0.25 4.77 -12.60
N VAL A 18 0.99 5.21 -11.59
CA VAL A 18 1.88 6.38 -11.67
C VAL A 18 3.23 5.97 -11.10
N PRO A 19 4.36 6.26 -11.78
CA PRO A 19 5.69 6.01 -11.25
C PRO A 19 6.01 7.06 -10.18
N LEU A 20 5.35 6.96 -9.03
CA LEU A 20 5.36 7.99 -7.98
C LEU A 20 6.78 8.36 -7.53
N HIS A 21 7.67 7.37 -7.45
CA HIS A 21 9.08 7.55 -7.12
C HIS A 21 9.83 8.44 -8.13
N GLU A 22 9.52 8.37 -9.43
CA GLU A 22 10.12 9.25 -10.43
C GLU A 22 9.67 10.70 -10.28
N HIS A 23 8.39 10.93 -10.00
CA HIS A 23 7.86 12.27 -9.75
C HIS A 23 8.48 12.89 -8.51
N ILE A 24 8.59 12.11 -7.42
CA ILE A 24 9.27 12.54 -6.19
C ILE A 24 10.75 12.86 -6.47
N ALA A 25 11.46 12.01 -7.21
CA ALA A 25 12.86 12.24 -7.57
C ALA A 25 13.05 13.51 -8.42
N ARG A 26 12.04 13.89 -9.22
CA ARG A 26 12.00 15.15 -10.00
C ARG A 26 11.56 16.37 -9.18
N GLY A 27 11.27 16.21 -7.90
CA GLY A 27 10.94 17.32 -6.99
C GLY A 27 9.44 17.63 -6.88
N ALA A 28 8.55 16.70 -7.27
CA ALA A 28 7.12 16.82 -6.99
C ALA A 28 6.87 16.97 -5.48
N ARG A 29 5.98 17.90 -5.10
CA ARG A 29 5.68 18.21 -3.69
C ARG A 29 4.24 17.90 -3.29
N SER A 30 3.43 17.45 -4.25
CA SER A 30 2.04 17.08 -4.02
C SER A 30 1.63 15.87 -4.86
N PHE A 31 0.54 15.21 -4.47
CA PHE A 31 -0.07 14.15 -5.29
C PHE A 31 -0.58 14.70 -6.63
N ALA A 32 -1.11 15.92 -6.65
CA ALA A 32 -1.51 16.60 -7.88
C ALA A 32 -0.32 16.83 -8.83
N ASP A 33 0.88 17.15 -8.31
CA ASP A 33 2.11 17.27 -9.11
C ASP A 33 2.51 15.93 -9.77
N CYS A 34 2.02 14.82 -9.21
CA CYS A 34 2.23 13.47 -9.71
C CYS A 34 1.08 12.99 -10.61
N GLY A 35 0.06 13.81 -10.88
CA GLY A 35 -1.15 13.40 -11.62
C GLY A 35 -2.14 12.58 -10.80
N LEU A 36 -2.04 12.61 -9.47
CA LEU A 36 -2.89 11.86 -8.56
C LEU A 36 -3.96 12.77 -7.91
N ASP A 37 -4.98 13.16 -8.68
CA ASP A 37 -6.03 14.09 -8.24
C ASP A 37 -6.83 13.60 -7.01
N GLN A 38 -7.02 12.29 -6.93
CA GLN A 38 -7.68 11.60 -5.80
C GLN A 38 -6.66 10.94 -4.85
N ALA A 39 -5.36 11.25 -5.01
CA ALA A 39 -4.28 10.74 -4.18
C ALA A 39 -4.20 9.20 -4.08
N TYR A 40 -4.56 8.46 -5.14
CA TYR A 40 -4.47 7.00 -5.18
C TYR A 40 -3.72 6.49 -6.40
N CYS A 41 -2.97 5.41 -6.22
CA CYS A 41 -2.35 4.61 -7.28
C CYS A 41 -2.49 3.12 -6.93
N GLY A 42 -2.59 2.25 -7.93
CA GLY A 42 -2.84 0.82 -7.82
C GLY A 42 -4.23 0.43 -8.34
N ASP A 43 -4.71 -0.74 -7.93
CA ASP A 43 -6.02 -1.30 -8.32
C ASP A 43 -6.88 -1.58 -7.07
N PRO A 44 -7.62 -0.57 -6.57
CA PRO A 44 -8.48 -0.73 -5.40
C PRO A 44 -9.65 -1.71 -5.64
N ALA A 45 -10.03 -1.95 -6.89
CA ALA A 45 -11.19 -2.77 -7.21
C ALA A 45 -10.93 -4.27 -7.06
N GLN A 46 -9.67 -4.69 -7.19
CA GLN A 46 -9.24 -6.08 -6.98
C GLN A 46 -8.88 -6.40 -5.53
N ALA A 47 -8.76 -5.40 -4.65
CA ALA A 47 -8.38 -5.61 -3.26
C ALA A 47 -9.40 -6.47 -2.51
N SER A 48 -8.91 -7.41 -1.69
CA SER A 48 -9.76 -8.30 -0.88
C SER A 48 -9.28 -8.44 0.56
N ALA A 49 -10.20 -8.80 1.47
CA ALA A 49 -9.85 -9.07 2.87
C ALA A 49 -8.89 -10.25 3.01
N ALA A 50 -9.10 -11.32 2.22
CA ALA A 50 -8.24 -12.50 2.24
C ALA A 50 -6.80 -12.20 1.81
N GLU A 51 -6.63 -11.37 0.77
CA GLU A 51 -5.30 -10.89 0.34
C GLU A 51 -4.64 -10.04 1.44
N GLY A 52 -5.41 -9.15 2.08
CA GLY A 52 -4.94 -8.32 3.18
C GLY A 52 -4.49 -9.14 4.39
N GLU A 53 -5.25 -10.17 4.76
CA GLU A 53 -4.92 -11.09 5.85
C GLU A 53 -3.64 -11.88 5.54
N ALA A 54 -3.52 -12.43 4.33
CA ALA A 54 -2.31 -13.14 3.90
C ALA A 54 -1.07 -12.24 3.89
N SER A 55 -1.20 -11.01 3.39
CA SER A 55 -0.11 -10.02 3.40
C SER A 55 0.29 -9.62 4.81
N TYR A 56 -0.69 -9.43 5.70
CA TYR A 56 -0.44 -9.09 7.09
C TYR A 56 0.33 -10.20 7.81
N GLU A 57 -0.09 -11.46 7.66
CA GLU A 57 0.59 -12.61 8.26
C GLU A 57 2.04 -12.71 7.78
N ALA A 58 2.27 -12.59 6.47
CA ALA A 58 3.61 -12.64 5.90
C ALA A 58 4.51 -11.50 6.43
N LEU A 59 4.01 -10.27 6.44
CA LEU A 59 4.78 -9.11 6.92
C LEU A 59 5.05 -9.20 8.43
N ALA A 60 4.08 -9.68 9.22
CA ALA A 60 4.27 -9.88 10.66
C ALA A 60 5.35 -10.93 10.94
N ALA A 61 5.35 -12.05 10.22
CA ALA A 61 6.38 -13.08 10.34
C ALA A 61 7.78 -12.52 10.02
N ILE A 62 7.92 -11.78 8.91
CA ILE A 62 9.18 -11.14 8.52
C ILE A 62 9.71 -10.22 9.62
N VAL A 63 8.83 -9.40 10.23
CA VAL A 63 9.23 -8.49 11.31
C VAL A 63 9.66 -9.27 12.55
N VAL A 64 8.93 -10.32 12.93
CA VAL A 64 9.29 -11.16 14.08
C VAL A 64 10.65 -11.80 13.86
N ASP A 65 10.87 -12.43 12.71
CA ASP A 65 12.13 -13.09 12.37
C ASP A 65 13.30 -12.10 12.42
N ALA A 66 13.15 -10.93 11.80
CA ALA A 66 14.18 -9.90 11.79
C ALA A 66 14.52 -9.39 13.20
N VAL A 67 13.52 -9.21 14.07
CA VAL A 67 13.73 -8.79 15.46
C VAL A 67 14.43 -9.88 16.27
N VAL A 68 14.01 -11.14 16.12
CA VAL A 68 14.63 -12.28 16.82
C VAL A 68 16.08 -12.44 16.38
N GLU A 69 16.37 -12.34 15.09
CA GLU A 69 17.73 -12.38 14.56
C GLU A 69 18.58 -11.24 15.14
N ALA A 70 18.08 -10.00 15.11
CA ALA A 70 18.81 -8.84 15.61
C ALA A 70 19.11 -8.89 17.13
N LEU A 71 18.30 -9.62 17.90
CA LEU A 71 18.47 -9.79 19.35
C LEU A 71 19.22 -11.06 19.74
N SER A 72 19.51 -11.95 18.79
CA SER A 72 20.22 -13.19 19.07
C SER A 72 21.69 -12.91 19.41
N PRO A 73 22.22 -13.47 20.52
CA PRO A 73 23.62 -13.30 20.86
C PRO A 73 24.53 -13.97 19.83
N ALA A 74 25.69 -13.37 19.57
CA ALA A 74 26.71 -13.85 18.64
C ALA A 74 27.30 -15.22 19.02
#